data_AF-A0A2T6FQR1-F1
#
_entry.id   AF-A0A2T6FQR1-F1
#
_cell.length_a   1.000
_cell.length_b   1.000
_cell.length_c   1.000
_cell.angle_alpha   90.00
_cell.angle_beta   90.00
_cell.angle_gamma   90.00
#
_symmetry.space_group_name_H-M   'P 1'
#
loop_
_entity.id
_entity.type
_entity.pdbx_description
1 polymer ?
#
loop_
_entity_poly.entity_id
_entity_poly.type
_entity_poly.pdbx_seq_one_letter_code
_entity_poly.pdbx_strand_id
1 'polypeptide(L)'
;MFDDVAIFTAVLDGTKSYKGQMTAATRELRTAINNKKYQGKGFTAQQSKDIQDGKSKIGGKSGYTWHHNGDTKNMQLIPTAIHDAVSHLGEGGLCDGK
;
A
#
# COMPACT_ATOMS: atom_id res chain seq x y z
N MET A 1 -9.68 -0.06 10.10
CA MET A 1 -9.01 1.04 9.39
C MET A 1 -7.64 1.25 10.02
N PHE A 2 -6.57 1.42 9.23
CA PHE A 2 -5.18 1.42 9.70
C PHE A 2 -4.57 2.84 9.77
N ASP A 3 -5.37 3.85 10.08
CA ASP A 3 -4.97 5.26 9.95
C ASP A 3 -3.75 5.62 10.82
N ASP A 4 -3.61 5.02 12.00
CA ASP A 4 -2.50 5.28 12.93
C ASP A 4 -1.14 4.77 12.41
N VAL A 5 -1.14 3.84 11.45
CA VAL A 5 0.05 3.16 10.95
C VAL A 5 0.27 3.33 9.44
N ALA A 6 -0.72 3.88 8.73
CA ALA A 6 -0.62 4.18 7.32
C ALA A 6 0.34 5.35 7.08
N ILE A 7 1.34 5.15 6.23
CA ILE A 7 2.31 6.19 5.89
C ILE A 7 1.91 7.00 4.65
N PHE A 8 0.95 6.49 3.88
CA PHE A 8 0.37 7.14 2.72
C PHE A 8 -1.00 6.55 2.41
N THR A 9 -1.91 7.38 1.91
CA THR A 9 -3.22 6.95 1.42
C THR A 9 -3.36 7.36 -0.04
N ALA A 10 -3.76 6.42 -0.89
CA ALA A 10 -4.04 6.62 -2.31
C ALA A 10 -5.51 6.36 -2.61
N VAL A 11 -6.00 6.89 -3.74
CA VAL A 11 -7.37 6.63 -4.17
C VAL A 11 -7.50 5.18 -4.65
N LEU A 12 -8.59 4.53 -4.27
CA LEU A 12 -8.91 3.20 -4.79
C LEU A 12 -9.48 3.29 -6.20
N ASP A 13 -8.80 2.68 -7.16
CA ASP A 13 -9.32 2.51 -8.52
C ASP A 13 -10.07 1.19 -8.68
N GLY A 14 -11.35 1.20 -8.36
CA GLY A 14 -12.23 0.01 -8.44
C GLY A 14 -12.38 -0.59 -9.84
N THR A 15 -11.90 0.08 -10.89
CA THR A 15 -11.90 -0.47 -12.27
C THR A 15 -10.75 -1.45 -12.54
N LYS A 16 -9.76 -1.51 -11.62
CA LYS A 16 -8.57 -2.36 -11.76
C LYS A 16 -8.69 -3.62 -10.89
N SER A 17 -7.97 -4.67 -11.30
CA SER A 17 -7.75 -5.83 -10.45
C SER A 17 -7.05 -5.44 -9.14
N TYR A 18 -7.15 -6.27 -8.11
CA TYR A 18 -6.52 -6.04 -6.80
C TYR A 18 -5.02 -5.65 -6.91
N LYS A 19 -4.24 -6.41 -7.69
CA LYS A 19 -2.82 -6.09 -7.96
C LYS A 19 -2.65 -4.80 -8.79
N GLY A 20 -3.59 -4.53 -9.69
CA GLY A 20 -3.64 -3.30 -10.49
C GLY A 20 -3.89 -2.06 -9.63
N GLN A 21 -4.78 -2.15 -8.64
CA GLN A 21 -5.05 -1.09 -7.65
C GLN A 21 -3.79 -0.77 -6.84
N MET A 22 -3.09 -1.79 -6.35
CA MET A 22 -1.81 -1.60 -5.64
C MET A 22 -0.75 -0.93 -6.52
N THR A 23 -0.65 -1.34 -7.78
CA THR A 23 0.27 -0.73 -8.75
C THR A 23 -0.08 0.74 -9.00
N ALA A 24 -1.37 1.06 -9.11
CA ALA A 24 -1.85 2.43 -9.28
C ALA A 24 -1.53 3.29 -8.04
N ALA A 25 -1.79 2.77 -6.84
CA ALA A 25 -1.45 3.41 -5.58
C ALA A 25 0.06 3.70 -5.45
N THR A 26 0.93 2.76 -5.86
CA THR A 26 2.38 3.00 -5.90
C THR A 26 2.76 4.13 -6.86
N ARG A 27 2.09 4.25 -8.01
CA ARG A 27 2.34 5.36 -8.95
C ARG A 27 1.86 6.70 -8.39
N GLU A 28 0.79 6.70 -7.61
CA GLU A 28 0.31 7.89 -6.90
C GLU A 28 1.31 8.33 -5.84
N LEU A 29 1.81 7.40 -5.02
CA LEU A 29 2.89 7.67 -4.07
C LEU A 29 4.14 8.23 -4.76
N ARG A 30 4.57 7.60 -5.88
CA ARG A 30 5.70 8.09 -6.69
C ARG A 30 5.47 9.54 -7.13
N THR A 31 4.27 9.86 -7.60
CA THR A 31 3.90 11.20 -8.03
C THR A 31 3.93 12.19 -6.85
N ALA A 32 3.43 11.78 -5.68
CA ALA A 32 3.47 12.59 -4.47
C ALA A 32 4.91 12.88 -4.01
N ILE A 33 5.81 11.90 -4.08
CA ILE A 33 7.23 12.07 -3.77
C ILE A 33 7.88 13.05 -4.76
N ASN A 34 7.70 12.83 -6.07
CA ASN A 34 8.29 13.68 -7.11
C ASN A 34 7.79 15.13 -7.03
N ASN A 35 6.54 15.32 -6.64
CA ASN A 35 5.92 16.63 -6.46
C ASN A 35 6.17 17.23 -5.08
N LYS A 36 7.02 16.62 -4.23
CA LYS A 36 7.31 17.05 -2.85
C LYS A 36 6.06 17.19 -1.96
N LYS A 37 5.01 16.42 -2.27
CA LYS A 37 3.76 16.34 -1.50
C LYS A 37 3.80 15.26 -0.42
N TYR A 38 4.71 14.29 -0.53
CA TYR A 38 4.95 13.31 0.52
C TYR A 38 5.87 13.90 1.61
N GLN A 39 5.37 13.95 2.85
CA GLN A 39 6.10 14.46 4.02
C GLN A 39 6.48 13.36 5.03
N GLY A 40 6.24 12.09 4.67
CA GLY A 40 6.54 10.96 5.55
C GLY A 40 8.02 10.60 5.60
N LYS A 41 8.34 9.48 6.26
CA LYS A 41 9.71 8.98 6.40
C LYS A 41 10.33 8.65 5.03
N GLY A 42 11.64 8.85 4.92
CA GLY A 42 12.41 8.47 3.74
C GLY A 42 12.36 6.97 3.45
N PHE A 43 12.52 6.62 2.19
CA PHE A 43 12.57 5.24 1.71
C PHE A 43 14.01 4.77 1.54
N THR A 44 14.26 3.48 1.77
CA THR A 44 15.54 2.86 1.41
C THR A 44 15.75 2.86 -0.11
N ALA A 45 16.97 2.57 -0.57
CA ALA A 45 17.25 2.47 -2.01
C ALA A 45 16.36 1.44 -2.71
N GLN A 46 16.13 0.27 -2.09
CA GLN A 46 15.26 -0.76 -2.64
C GLN A 46 13.80 -0.31 -2.68
N GLN A 47 13.30 0.29 -1.60
CA GLN A 47 11.93 0.81 -1.55
C GLN A 47 11.71 1.91 -2.58
N SER A 48 12.69 2.81 -2.74
CA SER A 48 12.67 3.84 -3.77
C SER A 48 12.62 3.23 -5.16
N LYS A 49 13.44 2.21 -5.44
CA LYS A 49 13.40 1.47 -6.71
C LYS A 49 12.02 0.84 -6.96
N ASP A 50 11.46 0.17 -5.96
CA ASP A 50 10.14 -0.46 -6.06
C ASP A 50 9.02 0.56 -6.33
N ILE A 51 9.12 1.75 -5.72
CA ILE A 51 8.21 2.88 -5.97
C ILE A 51 8.36 3.38 -7.40
N GLN A 52 9.60 3.57 -7.88
CA GLN A 52 9.86 4.02 -9.24
C GLN A 52 9.34 3.02 -10.29
N ASP A 53 9.54 1.72 -10.03
CA ASP A 53 9.08 0.59 -10.85
C ASP A 53 7.56 0.36 -10.76
N GLY A 54 6.84 1.00 -9.83
CA GLY A 54 5.41 0.81 -9.63
C GLY A 54 5.05 -0.57 -9.08
N LYS A 55 5.89 -1.17 -8.23
CA LYS A 55 5.63 -2.50 -7.65
C LYS A 55 4.40 -2.46 -6.73
N SER A 56 3.69 -3.58 -6.64
CA SER A 56 2.54 -3.76 -5.72
C SER A 56 2.94 -4.00 -4.26
N LYS A 57 4.21 -4.27 -3.99
CA LYS A 57 4.82 -4.32 -2.66
C LYS A 57 6.13 -3.56 -2.69
N ILE A 58 6.45 -2.86 -1.61
CA ILE A 58 7.60 -1.95 -1.54
C ILE A 58 8.55 -2.48 -0.47
N GLY A 59 9.73 -3.00 -0.84
CA GLY A 59 10.71 -3.51 0.12
C GLY A 59 10.40 -4.90 0.73
N GLY A 60 9.42 -5.63 0.19
CA GLY A 60 9.14 -7.02 0.58
C GLY A 60 8.65 -7.19 2.04
N LYS A 61 9.13 -8.24 2.73
CA LYS A 61 8.69 -8.61 4.09
C LYS A 61 9.02 -7.55 5.16
N SER A 62 10.14 -6.86 5.00
CA SER A 62 10.56 -5.78 5.92
C SER A 62 10.11 -4.39 5.45
N GLY A 63 9.25 -4.33 4.43
CA GLY A 63 8.83 -3.10 3.80
C GLY A 63 7.37 -2.78 4.06
N TYR A 64 6.69 -2.34 3.01
CA TYR A 64 5.32 -1.90 3.03
C TYR A 64 4.47 -2.66 2.01
N THR A 65 3.22 -2.89 2.39
CA THR A 65 2.20 -3.51 1.54
C THR A 65 0.96 -2.62 1.55
N TRP A 66 0.29 -2.52 0.41
CA TRP A 66 -0.96 -1.80 0.30
C TRP A 66 -2.09 -2.62 0.93
N HIS A 67 -2.80 -2.01 1.87
CA HIS A 67 -4.04 -2.51 2.42
C HIS A 67 -5.22 -1.88 1.67
N HIS A 68 -6.17 -2.73 1.27
CA HIS A 68 -7.39 -2.31 0.60
C HIS A 68 -8.46 -1.96 1.63
N ASN A 69 -8.83 -0.68 1.75
CA ASN A 69 -9.91 -0.25 2.61
C ASN A 69 -11.19 -0.05 1.79
N GLY A 70 -12.04 -1.08 1.81
CA GLY A 70 -13.28 -1.12 1.03
C GLY A 70 -14.36 -0.16 1.53
N ASP A 71 -14.31 0.22 2.81
CA ASP A 71 -15.31 1.09 3.46
C ASP A 71 -15.10 2.54 3.02
N THR A 72 -13.85 3.00 3.05
CA THR A 72 -13.48 4.38 2.67
C THR A 72 -13.01 4.53 1.24
N LYS A 73 -13.05 3.45 0.44
CA LYS A 73 -12.64 3.40 -0.97
C LYS A 73 -11.24 3.99 -1.18
N ASN A 74 -10.28 3.58 -0.35
CA ASN A 74 -8.89 4.00 -0.46
C ASN A 74 -7.90 2.84 -0.29
N MET A 75 -6.65 3.08 -0.67
CA MET A 75 -5.52 2.18 -0.46
C MET A 75 -4.60 2.79 0.60
N GLN A 76 -4.28 2.02 1.63
CA GLN A 76 -3.42 2.47 2.74
C GLN A 76 -2.07 1.76 2.67
N LEU A 77 -0.96 2.50 2.61
CA LEU A 77 0.37 1.89 2.65
C LEU A 77 0.79 1.67 4.09
N ILE A 78 0.85 0.41 4.51
CA ILE A 78 1.17 0.01 5.89
C ILE A 78 2.40 -0.92 5.94
N PRO A 79 3.12 -1.00 7.08
CA PRO A 79 4.19 -1.98 7.25
C PRO A 79 3.69 -3.41 6.96
N THR A 80 4.45 -4.17 6.17
CA THR A 80 4.09 -5.55 5.80
C THR A 80 3.89 -6.44 7.03
N ALA A 81 4.66 -6.23 8.10
CA ALA A 81 4.48 -6.97 9.36
C ALA A 81 3.09 -6.74 9.99
N ILE A 82 2.53 -5.53 9.90
CA ILE A 82 1.19 -5.23 10.41
C ILE A 82 0.12 -5.82 9.48
N HIS A 83 0.32 -5.69 8.16
CA HIS A 83 -0.54 -6.30 7.17
C HIS A 83 -0.67 -7.82 7.41
N ASP A 84 0.47 -8.51 7.54
CA ASP A 84 0.52 -9.96 7.72
C ASP A 84 -0.02 -10.37 9.11
N ALA A 85 0.26 -9.60 10.17
CA ALA A 85 -0.30 -9.88 11.50
C ALA A 85 -1.83 -9.84 11.50
N VAL A 86 -2.44 -8.87 10.81
CA VAL A 86 -3.90 -8.81 10.71
C VAL A 86 -4.45 -9.88 9.77
N SER A 87 -3.76 -10.21 8.67
CA SER A 87 -4.14 -11.36 7.84
C SER A 87 -4.10 -12.67 8.62
N HIS A 88 -3.12 -12.86 9.51
CA HIS A 88 -2.98 -14.08 10.31
C HIS A 88 -3.97 -14.14 11.49
N LEU A 89 -4.24 -13.02 12.16
CA LEU A 89 -5.31 -12.94 13.16
C LEU A 89 -6.70 -13.07 12.51
N GLY A 90 -6.77 -12.78 11.21
CA GLY A 90 -7.94 -12.89 10.35
C GLY A 90 -7.95 -14.14 9.46
N GLU A 91 -7.33 -15.26 9.83
CA GLU A 91 -7.60 -16.55 9.14
C GLU A 91 -9.05 -17.06 9.31
N GLY A 92 -9.96 -16.23 9.87
CA GLY A 92 -11.42 -16.35 9.75
C GLY A 92 -12.09 -15.22 8.93
N GLY A 93 -11.33 -14.31 8.33
CA GLY A 93 -11.77 -13.07 7.69
C GLY A 93 -11.36 -12.99 6.23
N LEU A 94 -11.89 -13.92 5.44
CA LEU A 94 -12.21 -13.76 4.02
C LEU A 94 -11.08 -13.22 3.12
N CYS A 95 -10.41 -14.18 2.47
CA CYS A 95 -9.93 -14.02 1.10
C CYS A 95 -11.09 -13.65 0.16
N ASP A 96 -11.59 -12.41 0.19
CA ASP A 96 -12.60 -11.96 -0.77
C ASP A 96 -11.98 -11.01 -1.79
N GLY A 97 -11.29 -11.61 -2.75
CA GLY A 97 -11.14 -11.06 -4.08
C GLY A 97 -11.98 -11.91 -5.02
N LYS A 98 -13.29 -11.70 -5.03
CA LYS A 98 -14.21 -12.25 -6.03
C LYS A 98 -14.39 -11.29 -7.21
#